data_AF-A0A1F5BGB3-F1
#
_entry.id   AF-A0A1F5BGB3-F1
#
_cell.length_a   1.000
_cell.length_b   1.000
_cell.length_c   1.000
_cell.angle_alpha   90.00
_cell.angle_beta   90.00
_cell.angle_gamma   90.00
#
_symmetry.space_group_name_H-M   'P 1'
#
loop_
_entity.id
_entity.type
_entity.pdbx_description
1 polymer ?
#
loop_
_entity_poly.entity_id
_entity_poly.type
_entity_poly.pdbx_seq_one_letter_code
_entity_poly.pdbx_strand_id
1 'polypeptide(L)' 'MHNFDHDLIHQLSEKLDSLWRYDMYLENAKGCSRCENMWKALKEKDMEMANLLREEIKLHIGEGKFEYCGECFAKAPKK' A
#
# COMPACT_ATOMS: atom_id res chain seq x y z
N MET A 1 10.10 2.07 20.35
CA MET A 1 10.11 2.91 19.15
C MET A 1 9.37 2.13 18.07
N HIS A 2 8.26 2.67 17.58
CA HIS A 2 7.39 1.98 16.62
C HIS A 2 7.92 2.22 15.21
N ASN A 3 7.92 1.16 14.40
CA ASN A 3 8.40 1.15 13.01
C ASN A 3 7.38 1.80 12.05
N PHE A 4 6.81 2.96 12.42
CA PHE A 4 5.73 3.59 11.68
C PHE A 4 6.10 3.88 10.22
N ASP A 5 7.33 4.33 9.95
CA ASP A 5 7.80 4.57 8.57
C ASP A 5 7.93 3.28 7.76
N HIS A 6 8.43 2.22 8.39
CA HIS A 6 8.47 0.90 7.76
C HIS A 6 7.06 0.41 7.43
N ASP A 7 6.12 0.57 8.35
CA ASP A 7 4.74 0.13 8.17
C ASP A 7 4.05 0.93 7.05
N LEU A 8 4.29 2.25 6.96
CA LEU A 8 3.82 3.10 5.87
C LEU A 8 4.38 2.66 4.50
N ILE A 9 5.70 2.44 4.41
CA ILE A 9 6.36 2.00 3.17
C ILE A 9 5.89 0.61 2.77
N HIS A 10 5.85 -0.31 3.73
CA HIS A 10 5.43 -1.68 3.50
C HIS A 10 3.99 -1.72 2.98
N GLN A 11 3.08 -1.00 3.65
CA GLN A 11 1.70 -0.93 3.23
C GLN A 11 1.55 -0.27 1.85
N LEU A 12 2.31 0.79 1.57
CA LEU A 12 2.31 1.43 0.25
C LEU A 12 2.77 0.45 -0.83
N SER A 13 3.83 -0.32 -0.59
CA SER A 13 4.31 -1.35 -1.50
C SER A 13 3.23 -2.38 -1.81
N GLU A 14 2.52 -2.89 -0.80
CA GLU A 14 1.42 -3.84 -1.00
C GLU A 14 0.27 -3.26 -1.84
N LYS A 15 -0.04 -1.97 -1.65
CA LYS A 15 -1.07 -1.27 -2.44
C LYS A 15 -0.65 -1.09 -3.89
N LEU A 16 0.59 -0.68 -4.14
CA LEU A 16 1.13 -0.56 -5.49
C LEU A 16 1.14 -1.92 -6.22
N ASP A 17 1.53 -2.99 -5.53
CA ASP A 17 1.48 -4.35 -6.08
C ASP A 17 0.05 -4.78 -6.42
N SER A 18 -0.93 -4.44 -5.57
CA SER A 18 -2.34 -4.72 -5.82
C SER A 18 -2.85 -3.92 -7.03
N LEU A 19 -2.47 -2.64 -7.13
CA LEU A 19 -2.79 -1.76 -8.24
C LEU A 19 -2.33 -2.31 -9.59
N TRP A 20 -1.12 -2.85 -9.63
CA TRP A 20 -0.58 -3.50 -10.82
C TRP A 20 -1.36 -4.75 -11.22
N ARG A 21 -1.87 -5.53 -10.26
CA ARG A 21 -2.64 -6.77 -10.53
C ARG A 21 -4.07 -6.52 -10.99
N TYR A 22 -4.69 -5.38 -10.67
CA TYR A 22 -6.08 -5.15 -11.06
C TYR A 22 -6.30 -5.18 -12.57
N ASP A 23 -5.31 -4.82 -13.38
CA ASP A 23 -5.44 -4.90 -14.84
C ASP A 23 -5.67 -6.35 -15.30
N MET A 24 -4.94 -7.30 -14.70
CA MET A 24 -5.16 -8.73 -14.92
C MET A 24 -6.50 -9.20 -14.34
N TYR A 25 -6.91 -8.70 -13.17
CA TYR A 25 -8.22 -9.07 -12.59
C TYR A 25 -9.39 -8.58 -13.44
N LEU A 26 -9.28 -7.40 -14.03
CA LEU A 26 -10.25 -6.84 -14.98
C LEU A 26 -10.29 -7.63 -16.27
N GLU A 27 -9.13 -8.03 -16.80
CA GLU A 27 -9.03 -8.91 -17.97
C GLU A 27 -9.73 -10.25 -17.71
N ASN A 28 -9.46 -10.87 -16.56
CA ASN A 28 -10.05 -12.15 -16.17
C ASN A 28 -11.57 -12.06 -15.90
N ALA A 29 -12.07 -10.88 -15.54
CA ALA A 29 -13.48 -10.65 -15.26
C ALA A 29 -14.32 -10.32 -16.50
N LYS A 30 -13.68 -10.20 -17.69
CA LYS A 30 -14.36 -9.86 -18.93
C LYS A 30 -15.58 -10.73 -19.19
N GLY A 31 -16.70 -10.09 -19.49
CA GLY A 31 -17.97 -10.77 -19.75
C GLY A 31 -18.83 -10.95 -18.51
N CYS A 32 -18.35 -10.56 -17.33
CA CYS A 32 -19.17 -10.44 -16.12
C CYS A 32 -19.13 -8.99 -15.61
N SER A 33 -20.12 -8.19 -16.02
CA SER A 33 -20.19 -6.76 -15.67
C SER A 33 -20.18 -6.49 -14.17
N ARG A 34 -20.75 -7.39 -13.36
CA ARG A 34 -20.72 -7.29 -11.89
C ARG A 34 -19.30 -7.43 -11.35
N CYS A 35 -18.54 -8.41 -11.83
CA CYS A 35 -17.14 -8.60 -11.41
C CYS A 35 -16.27 -7.45 -11.89
N GLU A 36 -16.42 -6.99 -13.13
CA GLU A 36 -15.69 -5.84 -13.66
C GLU A 36 -15.91 -4.59 -12.80
N ASN A 37 -17.17 -4.28 -12.48
CA ASN A 37 -17.51 -3.11 -11.66
C ASN A 37 -16.95 -3.23 -10.23
N MET A 38 -16.99 -4.43 -9.63
CA MET A 38 -16.39 -4.67 -8.33
C MET A 38 -14.88 -4.43 -8.37
N TRP A 39 -14.16 -4.98 -9.36
CA TRP A 39 -12.72 -4.80 -9.48
C TRP A 39 -12.32 -3.35 -9.75
N LYS A 40 -13.10 -2.61 -10.56
CA LYS A 40 -12.90 -1.16 -10.76
C LYS A 40 -13.04 -0.40 -9.43
N ALA A 41 -14.09 -0.67 -8.67
CA ALA A 41 -14.32 -0.02 -7.38
C ALA A 41 -13.22 -0.35 -6.34
N LEU A 42 -12.71 -1.60 -6.34
CA LEU A 42 -11.59 -1.98 -5.47
C LEU A 42 -10.29 -1.30 -5.90
N LYS A 43 -10.01 -1.22 -7.20
CA LYS A 43 -8.87 -0.48 -7.76
C LYS A 43 -8.90 0.99 -7.37
N GLU A 44 -10.06 1.65 -7.46
CA GLU A 44 -10.25 3.03 -7.03
C GLU A 44 -9.91 3.23 -5.54
N LYS A 45 -10.44 2.37 -4.66
CA LYS A 45 -10.13 2.43 -3.23
C LYS A 45 -8.65 2.22 -2.92
N ASP A 46 -7.99 1.28 -3.60
CA ASP A 46 -6.54 1.07 -3.42
C ASP A 46 -5.71 2.25 -3.95
N MET A 47 -6.16 2.96 -5.00
CA MET A 47 -5.52 4.20 -5.46
C MET A 47 -5.64 5.32 -4.41
N GLU A 48 -6.81 5.46 -3.79
CA GLU A 48 -7.03 6.42 -2.70
C GLU A 48 -6.12 6.12 -1.50
N MET A 49 -6.05 4.85 -1.07
CA MET A 49 -5.17 4.43 0.02
C MET A 49 -3.68 4.63 -0.32
N ALA A 50 -3.24 4.31 -1.54
CA ALA A 50 -1.87 4.54 -1.97
C ALA A 50 -1.52 6.05 -1.94
N ASN A 51 -2.44 6.91 -2.34
CA ASN A 51 -2.24 8.36 -2.25
C ASN A 51 -2.14 8.84 -0.80
N LEU A 52 -3.00 8.34 0.10
CA LEU A 52 -2.95 8.69 1.52
C LEU A 52 -1.59 8.30 2.14
N LEU A 53 -1.14 7.07 1.90
CA LEU A 53 0.15 6.57 2.38
C LEU A 53 1.32 7.41 1.83
N ARG A 54 1.27 7.77 0.54
CA ARG A 54 2.29 8.60 -0.11
C ARG A 54 2.37 9.98 0.54
N GLU A 55 1.24 10.63 0.81
CA GLU A 55 1.23 11.96 1.40
C GLU A 55 1.72 11.95 2.86
N GLU A 56 1.40 10.91 3.63
CA GLU A 56 1.94 10.76 5.00
C GLU A 56 3.47 10.57 5.00
N ILE A 57 3.98 9.73 4.10
CA ILE A 57 5.44 9.54 3.94
C ILE A 57 6.12 10.87 3.57
N LYS A 58 5.52 11.65 2.65
CA LYS A 58 6.05 12.98 2.30
C LYS A 58 6.05 13.93 3.48
N LEU A 59 5.00 13.91 4.32
CA LEU A 59 4.91 14.72 5.51
C LEU A 59 6.04 14.37 6.49
N HIS A 60 6.24 13.08 6.79
CA HIS A 60 7.32 12.61 7.65
C HIS A 60 8.71 13.05 7.14
N ILE A 61 8.94 12.97 5.82
CA ILE A 61 10.19 13.43 5.20
C ILE A 61 10.34 14.95 5.35
N GLY A 62 9.28 15.72 5.08
CA GLY A 62 9.28 17.18 5.17
C GLY A 62 9.49 17.71 6.59
N GLU A 63 9.01 16.98 7.60
CA GLU A 63 9.18 17.30 9.02
C GLU A 63 10.48 16.73 9.63
N GLY A 64 11.27 15.96 8.86
CA GLY A 64 12.48 15.30 9.36
C GLY A 64 12.20 14.19 10.38
N LYS A 65 10.99 13.64 10.39
CA LYS A 65 10.54 12.57 11.30
C LYS A 65 10.64 11.17 10.70
N PHE A 66 11.05 11.08 9.43
CA PHE A 66 11.24 9.81 8.75
C PHE A 66 12.51 9.14 9.29
N GLU A 67 12.33 8.11 10.12
CA GLU A 67 13.42 7.48 10.89
C GLU A 67 13.54 5.98 10.61
N TYR A 68 14.79 5.51 10.59
CA TYR A 68 15.10 4.08 10.56
C TYR A 68 15.55 3.61 11.95
N CYS A 69 14.74 2.78 12.61
CA CYS A 69 15.14 2.09 13.83
C CYS A 69 15.79 0.74 13.52
N GLY A 70 17.12 0.71 13.43
CA GLY A 70 17.87 -0.54 13.22
C GLY A 70 17.71 -1.56 14.38
N GLU A 71 17.52 -1.08 15.61
CA GLU A 71 17.37 -1.94 16.80
C GLU A 71 16.00 -2.65 16.87
N CYS A 72 14.98 -2.10 16.21
CA CYS A 72 13.62 -2.62 16.21
C CYS A 72 13.50 -3.88 15.33
N PHE A 73 14.31 -3.99 14.27
CA PHE A 73 14.37 -5.17 13.39
C PHE A 73 14.91 -6.42 14.09
N ALA A 74 15.77 -6.26 15.10
CA ALA A 74 16.32 -7.38 15.87
C ALA A 74 15.28 -8.09 16.76
N LYS A 75 14.10 -7.47 16.98
CA LYS A 75 13.02 -7.99 17.82
C LYS A 75 11.79 -8.48 17.05
N ALA A 76 11.79 -8.40 15.72
CA ALA A 76 10.69 -8.93 14.91
C ALA A 76 10.58 -10.44 15.15
N PRO A 77 9.38 -10.99 15.47
CA PRO A 77 9.22 -12.41 15.71
C PRO A 77 9.65 -13.18 14.47
N LYS A 78 10.68 -14.03 14.62
CA LYS A 78 11.05 -14.99 13.59
C LYS A 78 9.88 -15.96 13.43
N LYS A 79 9.31 -16.00 12.22
CA LYS A 79 8.35 -17.04 11.84
C LYS A 79 9.00 -18.42 11.92
#